data_AF-A0A932XJC7-F1
#
_entry.id   AF-A0A932XJC7-F1
#
_cell.length_a   1.000
_cell.length_b   1.000
_cell.length_c   1.000
_cell.angle_alpha   90.00
_cell.angle_beta   90.00
_cell.angle_gamma   90.00
#
_symmetry.space_group_name_H-M   'P 1'
#
loop_
_entity.id
_entity.type
_entity.pdbx_description
1 polymer ?
#
loop_
_entity_poly.entity_id
_entity_poly.type
_entity_poly.pdbx_seq_one_letter_code
_entity_poly.pdbx_strand_id
1 'polypeptide(L)'
;MSTLIIDLPPEICKRLEAQARKAGKAPEALPLEFIEAGLKAREGAPPPTARELLQASGRVRPLSPGLLRKIIPGVTLQEVRTAVSRAAGPSLSEIILTQRGPKP
;
A
#
# COMPACT_ATOMS: atom_id res chain seq x y z
N MET A 1 -1.70 -36.47 -8.79
CA MET A 1 -0.71 -35.91 -7.84
C MET A 1 0.29 -35.11 -8.65
N SER A 2 0.37 -33.82 -8.40
CA SER A 2 1.27 -32.92 -9.14
C SER A 2 2.48 -32.64 -8.26
N THR A 3 3.64 -33.15 -8.63
CA THR A 3 4.88 -32.89 -7.88
C THR A 3 5.55 -31.64 -8.43
N LEU A 4 5.71 -30.62 -7.59
CA LEU A 4 6.44 -29.40 -7.91
C LEU A 4 7.76 -29.42 -7.15
N ILE A 5 8.88 -29.38 -7.87
CA ILE A 5 10.22 -29.28 -7.28
C ILE A 5 10.63 -27.80 -7.33
N ILE A 6 10.92 -27.21 -6.17
CA ILE A 6 11.38 -25.83 -6.05
C ILE A 6 12.82 -25.86 -5.52
N ASP A 7 13.75 -25.35 -6.31
CA ASP A 7 15.12 -25.12 -5.84
C ASP A 7 15.15 -23.87 -4.95
N LEU A 8 15.33 -24.08 -3.66
CA LEU A 8 15.49 -23.02 -2.67
C LEU A 8 16.96 -22.83 -2.32
N PRO A 9 17.45 -21.58 -2.19
CA PRO A 9 18.77 -21.31 -1.65
C PRO A 9 18.98 -21.98 -0.27
N PRO A 10 20.18 -22.51 0.03
CA PRO A 10 20.43 -23.28 1.26
C PRO A 10 20.19 -22.46 2.55
N GLU A 11 20.39 -21.15 2.48
CA GLU A 11 20.06 -20.18 3.53
C GLU A 11 18.56 -20.20 3.90
N ILE A 12 17.70 -20.32 2.89
CA ILE A 12 16.24 -20.32 3.06
C ILE A 12 15.77 -21.66 3.62
N CYS A 13 16.35 -22.78 3.16
CA CYS A 13 16.06 -24.11 3.72
C CYS A 13 16.38 -24.17 5.22
N LYS A 14 17.56 -23.68 5.64
CA LYS A 14 17.96 -23.63 7.06
C LYS A 14 17.01 -22.77 7.90
N ARG A 15 16.55 -21.64 7.36
CA ARG A 15 15.58 -20.76 8.04
C ARG A 15 14.21 -21.41 8.19
N LEU A 16 13.73 -22.10 7.16
CA LEU A 16 12.46 -22.84 7.19
C LEU A 16 12.53 -23.98 8.21
N GLU A 17 13.62 -24.76 8.24
CA GLU A 17 13.81 -25.81 9.24
C GLU A 17 13.84 -25.26 10.66
N ALA A 18 14.55 -24.15 10.88
CA ALA A 18 14.60 -23.50 12.19
C ALA A 18 13.22 -22.98 12.64
N GLN A 19 12.43 -22.43 11.71
CA GLN A 19 11.06 -21.99 11.99
C GLN A 19 10.11 -23.17 12.24
N ALA A 20 10.22 -24.27 11.49
CA ALA A 20 9.46 -25.49 11.71
C ALA A 20 9.73 -26.10 13.09
N ARG A 21 11.01 -26.18 13.48
CA ARG A 21 11.40 -26.64 14.82
C ARG A 21 10.86 -25.74 15.93
N LYS A 22 10.90 -24.42 15.76
CA LYS A 22 10.34 -23.46 16.73
C LYS A 22 8.81 -23.58 16.84
N ALA A 23 8.12 -23.91 15.76
CA ALA A 23 6.68 -24.08 15.73
C ALA A 23 6.22 -25.50 16.14
N GLY A 24 7.16 -26.43 16.39
CA GLY A 24 6.85 -27.84 16.68
C GLY A 24 6.21 -28.57 15.50
N LYS A 25 6.35 -28.06 14.28
CA LYS A 25 5.75 -28.61 13.06
C LYS A 25 6.76 -29.40 12.23
N ALA A 26 6.27 -30.34 11.44
CA ALA A 26 7.09 -31.03 10.45
C ALA A 26 7.66 -30.01 9.44
N PRO A 27 8.94 -30.14 9.04
CA PRO A 27 9.60 -29.22 8.11
C PRO A 27 8.96 -29.17 6.72
N GLU A 28 8.15 -30.17 6.36
CA GLU A 28 7.41 -30.26 5.10
C GLU A 28 6.05 -29.55 5.14
N ALA A 29 5.46 -29.40 6.33
CA ALA A 29 4.15 -28.76 6.50
C ALA A 29 4.23 -27.23 6.45
N LEU A 30 5.35 -26.66 6.93
CA LEU A 30 5.54 -25.22 7.01
C LEU A 30 5.65 -24.54 5.62
N PRO A 31 6.42 -25.06 4.65
CA PRO A 31 6.51 -24.48 3.31
C PRO A 31 5.16 -24.51 2.59
N LEU A 32 4.37 -25.57 2.78
CA LEU A 32 3.06 -25.71 2.17
C LEU A 32 2.07 -24.66 2.72
N GLU A 33 2.04 -24.48 4.04
CA GLU A 33 1.27 -23.40 4.68
C GLU A 33 1.70 -22.00 4.19
N PHE A 34 3.00 -21.76 4.00
CA PHE A 34 3.50 -20.49 3.48
C PHE A 34 3.08 -20.24 2.02
N ILE A 35 3.13 -21.27 1.18
CA ILE A 35 2.67 -21.16 -0.22
C ILE A 35 1.17 -20.91 -0.27
N GLU A 36 0.38 -21.66 0.51
CA GLU A 36 -1.07 -21.45 0.59
C GLU A 36 -1.43 -20.06 1.13
N ALA A 37 -0.75 -19.59 2.17
CA ALA A 37 -0.97 -18.27 2.73
C ALA A 37 -0.58 -17.16 1.74
N GLY A 38 0.54 -17.32 1.03
CA GLY A 38 1.00 -16.38 0.01
C GLY A 38 0.06 -16.31 -1.21
N LEU A 39 -0.48 -17.45 -1.62
CA LEU A 39 -1.48 -17.52 -2.70
C LEU A 39 -2.81 -16.88 -2.26
N LYS A 40 -3.34 -17.23 -1.09
CA LYS A 40 -4.56 -16.62 -0.53
C LYS A 40 -4.45 -15.11 -0.35
N ALA A 41 -3.30 -14.63 0.13
CA ALA A 41 -3.03 -13.20 0.27
C ALA A 41 -3.02 -12.45 -1.08
N ARG A 42 -2.66 -13.14 -2.17
CA ARG A 42 -2.55 -12.56 -3.51
C ARG A 42 -3.84 -12.69 -4.32
N GLU A 43 -4.62 -13.74 -4.09
CA GLU A 43 -5.91 -13.98 -4.76
C GLU A 43 -7.03 -13.09 -4.21
N GLY A 44 -6.94 -12.64 -2.95
CA GLY A 44 -7.94 -11.78 -2.32
C GLY A 44 -7.60 -10.29 -2.26
N ALA A 45 -6.35 -9.90 -2.51
CA ALA A 45 -5.94 -8.50 -2.38
C ALA A 45 -6.10 -7.75 -3.71
N PRO A 46 -6.95 -6.72 -3.80
CA PRO A 46 -6.92 -5.82 -4.94
C PRO A 46 -5.51 -5.21 -5.05
N PRO A 47 -5.05 -4.92 -6.29
CA PRO A 47 -3.75 -4.28 -6.48
C PRO A 47 -3.70 -2.97 -5.68
N PRO A 48 -2.55 -2.66 -5.06
CA PRO A 48 -2.44 -1.46 -4.25
C PRO A 48 -2.72 -0.24 -5.12
N THR A 49 -3.60 0.61 -4.64
CA THR A 49 -3.95 1.87 -5.27
C THR A 49 -2.72 2.78 -5.32
N ALA A 50 -2.72 3.73 -6.26
CA ALA A 50 -1.66 4.75 -6.34
C ALA A 50 -1.47 5.48 -4.99
N ARG A 51 -2.56 5.67 -4.23
CA ARG A 51 -2.52 6.28 -2.90
C ARG A 51 -1.73 5.43 -1.91
N GLU A 52 -1.97 4.13 -1.87
CA GLU A 52 -1.28 3.21 -0.95
C GLU A 52 0.22 3.12 -1.26
N LEU A 53 0.58 3.05 -2.55
CA LEU A 53 1.98 3.07 -2.97
C LEU A 53 2.69 4.39 -2.60
N LEU A 54 1.99 5.52 -2.75
CA LEU A 54 2.52 6.83 -2.37
C LEU A 54 2.62 7.00 -0.84
N GLN A 55 1.73 6.38 -0.07
CA GLN A 55 1.82 6.35 1.39
C GLN A 55 2.98 5.48 1.86
N ALA A 56 3.15 4.28 1.30
CA ALA A 56 4.24 3.37 1.62
C ALA A 56 5.62 3.98 1.35
N SER A 57 5.73 4.80 0.30
CA SER A 57 6.96 5.55 -0.03
C SER A 57 7.14 6.86 0.76
N GLY A 58 6.24 7.17 1.70
CA GLY A 58 6.27 8.39 2.51
C GLY A 58 5.98 9.67 1.71
N ARG A 59 5.53 9.57 0.46
CA ARG A 59 5.22 10.71 -0.43
C ARG A 59 3.85 11.31 -0.15
N VAL A 60 2.94 10.53 0.40
CA VAL A 60 1.63 10.98 0.87
C VAL A 60 1.50 10.63 2.34
N ARG A 61 1.09 11.61 3.16
CA ARG A 61 0.78 11.39 4.58
C ARG A 61 -0.72 11.34 4.78
N PRO A 62 -1.22 10.59 5.79
CA PRO A 62 -2.60 10.72 6.20
C PRO A 62 -2.91 12.16 6.62
N LEU A 63 -4.17 12.57 6.44
CA LEU A 63 -4.62 13.87 6.90
C LEU A 63 -4.53 13.93 8.43
N SER A 64 -4.09 15.08 8.96
CA SER A 64 -4.07 15.29 10.41
C SER A 64 -5.49 15.34 10.98
N PRO A 65 -5.69 15.09 12.28
CA PRO A 65 -7.01 15.19 12.91
C PRO A 65 -7.69 16.54 12.68
N GLY A 66 -6.92 17.64 12.65
CA GLY A 66 -7.45 18.97 12.36
C GLY A 66 -7.96 19.13 10.93
N LEU A 67 -7.30 18.50 9.95
CA LEU A 67 -7.75 18.52 8.55
C LEU A 67 -8.94 17.58 8.33
N LEU A 68 -8.97 16.44 9.01
CA LEU A 68 -10.13 15.53 8.95
C LEU A 68 -11.41 16.22 9.42
N ARG A 69 -11.34 17.05 10.47
CA ARG A 69 -12.48 17.84 10.95
C ARG A 69 -12.98 18.91 9.97
N LYS A 70 -12.17 19.28 8.97
CA LYS A 70 -12.55 20.25 7.93
C LYS A 70 -13.17 19.59 6.69
N ILE A 71 -13.24 18.26 6.65
CA ILE A 71 -13.88 17.54 5.55
C ILE A 71 -15.37 17.84 5.58
N ILE A 72 -15.90 18.32 4.46
CA ILE A 72 -17.34 18.45 4.24
C ILE A 72 -17.82 17.10 3.67
N PRO A 73 -18.58 16.31 4.43
CA PRO A 73 -19.05 15.01 3.96
C PRO A 73 -20.02 15.19 2.80
N GLY A 74 -19.96 14.28 1.81
CA GLY A 74 -20.88 14.28 0.66
C GLY A 74 -20.54 15.29 -0.44
N VAL A 75 -19.49 16.11 -0.27
CA VAL A 75 -19.03 17.02 -1.32
C VAL A 75 -18.47 16.23 -2.50
N THR A 76 -18.98 16.52 -3.69
CA THR A 76 -18.55 15.93 -4.94
C THR A 76 -17.38 16.70 -5.55
N LEU A 77 -16.57 16.02 -6.37
CA LEU A 77 -15.47 16.66 -7.08
C LEU A 77 -15.94 17.83 -7.98
N GLN A 78 -17.14 17.72 -8.56
CA GLN A 78 -17.70 18.76 -9.41
C GLN A 78 -18.06 20.01 -8.63
N GLU A 79 -18.63 19.86 -7.43
CA GLU A 79 -18.92 20.98 -6.53
C GLU A 79 -17.62 21.67 -6.09
N VAL A 80 -16.58 20.90 -5.73
CA VAL A 80 -15.26 21.46 -5.42
C VAL A 80 -14.71 22.25 -6.59
N ARG A 81 -14.73 21.69 -7.80
CA ARG A 81 -14.24 22.38 -9.01
C ARG A 81 -15.01 23.67 -9.25
N THR A 82 -16.34 23.64 -9.14
CA THR A 82 -17.19 24.81 -9.34
C THR A 82 -16.91 25.89 -8.29
N ALA A 83 -16.75 25.51 -7.02
CA ALA A 83 -16.45 26.44 -5.94
C ALA A 83 -15.06 27.08 -6.12
N VAL A 84 -14.05 26.28 -6.49
CA VAL A 84 -12.69 26.77 -6.75
C VAL A 84 -12.64 27.68 -7.98
N SER A 85 -13.37 27.34 -9.06
CA SER A 85 -13.45 28.19 -10.26
C SER A 85 -14.18 29.50 -10.03
N ARG A 86 -15.10 29.57 -9.04
CA ARG A 86 -15.81 30.80 -8.66
C ARG A 86 -15.02 31.66 -7.67
N ALA A 87 -14.11 31.07 -6.92
CA ALA A 87 -13.22 31.83 -6.04
C ALA A 87 -12.28 32.68 -6.92
N ALA A 88 -12.37 34.01 -6.79
CA ALA A 88 -11.50 34.95 -7.49
C ALA A 88 -10.08 34.92 -6.92
N GLY A 89 -9.40 33.78 -7.05
CA GLY A 89 -8.06 33.54 -6.55
C GLY A 89 -7.28 32.61 -7.49
N PRO A 90 -5.96 32.49 -7.26
CA PRO A 90 -5.11 31.63 -8.07
C PRO A 90 -5.62 30.18 -8.03
N SER A 91 -5.51 29.50 -9.15
CA SER A 91 -5.90 28.10 -9.27
C SER A 91 -5.13 27.24 -8.25
N LEU A 92 -5.70 26.10 -7.86
CA LEU A 92 -4.99 25.15 -6.98
C LEU A 92 -3.62 24.76 -7.54
N SER A 93 -3.49 24.65 -8.86
CA SER A 93 -2.22 24.39 -9.54
C SER A 93 -1.22 25.51 -9.31
N GLU A 94 -1.63 26.78 -9.44
CA GLU A 94 -0.78 27.95 -9.20
C GLU A 94 -0.34 28.04 -7.74
N ILE A 95 -1.25 27.77 -6.80
CA ILE A 95 -0.93 27.74 -5.36
C ILE A 95 0.11 26.66 -5.07
N ILE A 96 -0.08 25.45 -5.63
CA ILE A 96 0.86 24.33 -5.45
C ILE A 96 2.23 24.66 -6.08
N LEU A 97 2.25 25.25 -7.27
CA LEU A 97 3.49 25.66 -7.93
C LEU A 97 4.23 26.72 -7.11
N THR A 98 3.51 27.71 -6.57
CA THR A 98 4.07 28.76 -5.72
C THR A 98 4.64 28.17 -4.42
N GLN A 99 3.94 27.24 -3.78
CA GLN A 99 4.37 26.60 -2.54
C GLN A 99 5.51 25.58 -2.72
N ARG A 100 5.66 24.99 -3.92
CA ARG A 100 6.76 24.07 -4.22
C ARG A 100 8.12 24.76 -4.38
N GLY A 101 8.15 26.07 -4.53
CA GLY A 101 9.37 26.83 -4.83
C GLY A 101 9.85 26.61 -6.27
N PRO A 102 10.93 27.31 -6.70
CA PRO A 102 11.48 27.16 -8.04
C PRO A 102 11.94 25.72 -8.27
N LYS A 103 11.67 25.20 -9.47
CA LYS A 103 12.15 23.89 -9.92
C LYS A 103 13.69 23.92 -9.96
N PRO A 104 14.40 22.95 -9.36
CA PRO A 104 15.83 22.80 -9.56
C PRO A 104 16.16 22.46 -11.02
#